data_AF-A0A480BT67-F1
#
_entry.id   AF-A0A480BT67-F1
#
_cell.length_a   1.000
_cell.length_b   1.000
_cell.length_c   1.000
_cell.angle_alpha   90.00
_cell.angle_beta   90.00
_cell.angle_gamma   90.00
#
_symmetry.space_group_name_H-M   'P 1'
#
loop_
_entity.id
_entity.type
_entity.pdbx_description
1 polymer ?
#
loop_
_entity_poly.entity_id
_entity_poly.type
_entity_poly.pdbx_seq_one_letter_code
_entity_poly.pdbx_strand_id
1 'polypeptide(L)'
;MHQPCGRFAPSPTGPLHLGSLLAAVGSFLAARAAGGRVVAVGTTALRLLESVAAADGSLEAFAGETKLFILPGYRFKIVDLLMTNFHLPRSTLFMLVSALRSTDEMKRAYAHAVAAKYRFYSYGDACLIYGAPMNGTKT
;
A
#
# COMPACT_ATOMS: atom_id res chain seq x y z
N MET A 1 3.08 20.66 -14.56
CA MET A 1 2.08 19.71 -15.09
C MET A 1 1.50 18.93 -13.92
N HIS A 2 0.20 19.07 -13.68
CA HIS A 2 -0.51 18.35 -12.61
C HIS A 2 -0.68 16.90 -13.08
N GLN A 3 0.02 15.94 -12.46
CA GLN A 3 -0.25 14.52 -12.73
C GLN A 3 -1.70 14.23 -12.28
N PRO A 4 -2.51 13.56 -13.11
CA PRO A 4 -3.87 13.23 -12.72
C PRO A 4 -3.85 12.31 -11.50
N CYS A 5 -4.40 12.79 -10.39
CA CYS A 5 -4.54 12.05 -9.14
C CYS A 5 -5.96 11.47 -9.07
N GLY A 6 -6.08 10.16 -9.28
CA GLY A 6 -7.33 9.44 -9.00
C GLY A 6 -7.45 9.21 -7.48
N ARG A 7 -8.60 9.56 -6.88
CA ARG A 7 -8.90 9.26 -5.48
C ARG A 7 -10.22 8.51 -5.40
N PHE A 8 -10.20 7.40 -4.68
CA PHE A 8 -11.41 6.66 -4.33
C PHE A 8 -11.41 6.37 -2.83
N ALA A 9 -12.41 6.91 -2.12
CA ALA A 9 -12.59 6.78 -0.67
C ALA A 9 -14.08 6.71 -0.34
N PRO A 10 -14.73 5.55 -0.56
CA PRO A 10 -16.16 5.38 -0.31
C PRO A 10 -16.44 5.37 1.20
N SER A 11 -17.68 5.69 1.59
CA SER A 11 -18.16 5.47 2.96
C SER A 11 -18.02 4.00 3.35
N PRO A 12 -17.57 3.67 4.58
CA PRO A 12 -17.41 2.28 5.04
C PRO A 12 -18.73 1.58 5.39
N THR A 13 -19.88 2.15 5.04
CA THR A 13 -21.20 1.62 5.42
C THR A 13 -21.82 0.79 4.30
N GLY A 14 -21.90 -0.53 4.52
CA GLY A 14 -22.64 -1.47 3.69
C GLY A 14 -21.90 -1.99 2.45
N PRO A 15 -22.55 -2.84 1.64
CA PRO A 15 -21.97 -3.34 0.41
C PRO A 15 -21.62 -2.20 -0.54
N LEU A 16 -20.44 -2.28 -1.16
CA LEU A 16 -20.07 -1.38 -2.25
C LEU A 16 -21.06 -1.58 -3.40
N HIS A 17 -21.88 -0.55 -3.66
CA HIS A 17 -22.75 -0.57 -4.84
C HIS A 17 -21.90 -0.58 -6.13
N LEU A 18 -22.42 -1.16 -7.21
CA LEU A 18 -21.69 -1.34 -8.48
C LEU A 18 -21.04 -0.05 -9.00
N GLY A 19 -21.72 1.09 -8.88
CA GLY A 19 -21.18 2.39 -9.31
C GLY A 19 -19.90 2.80 -8.58
N SER A 20 -19.76 2.44 -7.31
CA SER A 20 -18.56 2.70 -6.51
C SER A 20 -17.40 1.82 -6.96
N LEU A 21 -17.67 0.53 -7.21
CA LEU A 21 -16.65 -0.38 -7.72
C LEU A 21 -16.13 0.10 -9.09
N LEU A 22 -17.03 0.48 -9.99
CA LEU A 22 -16.67 1.02 -11.30
C LEU A 22 -15.85 2.31 -11.18
N ALA A 23 -16.25 3.24 -10.30
CA ALA A 23 -15.49 4.46 -10.05
C ALA A 23 -14.09 4.20 -9.48
N ALA A 24 -13.96 3.21 -8.59
CA ALA A 24 -12.69 2.80 -8.00
C ALA A 24 -11.73 2.25 -9.05
N VAL A 25 -12.21 1.27 -9.83
CA VAL A 25 -11.44 0.61 -10.88
C VAL A 25 -11.11 1.59 -11.98
N GLY A 26 -12.07 2.41 -12.42
CA GLY A 26 -11.85 3.46 -13.41
C GLY A 26 -10.81 4.48 -12.98
N SER A 27 -10.85 4.92 -11.72
CA SER A 27 -9.84 5.84 -11.16
C SER A 27 -8.44 5.21 -11.10
N PHE A 28 -8.36 3.93 -10.71
CA PHE A 28 -7.11 3.18 -10.72
C PHE A 28 -6.53 3.06 -12.13
N LEU A 29 -7.35 2.64 -13.10
CA LEU A 29 -6.91 2.46 -14.50
C LEU A 29 -6.46 3.79 -15.11
N ALA A 30 -7.20 4.87 -14.87
CA ALA A 30 -6.83 6.21 -15.34
C ALA A 30 -5.51 6.69 -14.72
N ALA A 31 -5.33 6.50 -13.41
CA ALA A 31 -4.07 6.84 -12.74
C ALA A 31 -2.90 6.02 -13.31
N ARG A 32 -3.09 4.72 -13.56
CA ARG A 32 -2.08 3.85 -14.16
C ARG A 32 -1.70 4.25 -15.58
N ALA A 33 -2.69 4.49 -16.44
CA ALA A 33 -2.48 4.94 -17.80
C ALA A 33 -1.68 6.26 -17.87
N ALA A 34 -1.80 7.11 -16.86
CA ALA A 34 -1.06 8.36 -16.74
C ALA A 34 0.33 8.23 -16.08
N GLY A 35 0.80 7.02 -15.79
CA GLY A 35 2.06 6.80 -15.05
C GLY A 35 1.99 7.23 -13.58
N GLY A 36 0.78 7.30 -13.03
CA GLY A 36 0.52 7.63 -11.63
C GLY A 36 0.93 6.50 -10.68
N ARG A 37 1.15 6.89 -9.42
CA ARG A 37 1.54 5.97 -8.34
C ARG A 37 0.31 5.48 -7.57
N VAL A 38 0.32 4.21 -7.19
CA VAL A 38 -0.70 3.60 -6.35
C VAL A 38 -0.26 3.65 -4.90
N VAL A 39 -1.00 4.44 -4.10
CA VAL A 39 -0.78 4.60 -2.67
C VAL A 39 -1.80 3.76 -1.91
N ALA A 40 -1.35 2.70 -1.24
CA ALA A 40 -2.20 1.94 -0.35
C ALA A 40 -2.34 2.68 1.00
N VAL A 41 -3.56 2.80 1.51
CA VAL A 41 -3.83 3.39 2.82
C VAL A 41 -4.21 2.27 3.78
N GLY A 42 -3.27 1.89 4.63
CA GLY A 42 -3.37 0.74 5.53
C GLY A 42 -2.86 -0.57 4.92
N THR A 43 -2.35 -1.44 5.79
CA THR A 43 -1.75 -2.73 5.41
C THR A 43 -2.78 -3.73 4.91
N THR A 44 -4.04 -3.65 5.37
CA THR A 44 -5.14 -4.46 4.84
C THR A 44 -5.42 -4.12 3.38
N ALA A 45 -5.53 -2.83 3.04
CA ALA A 45 -5.73 -2.38 1.67
C ALA A 45 -4.56 -2.81 0.77
N LEU A 46 -3.32 -2.69 1.27
CA LEU A 46 -2.14 -3.16 0.57
C LEU A 46 -2.23 -4.66 0.26
N ARG A 47 -2.57 -5.49 1.25
CA ARG A 47 -2.66 -6.95 1.07
C ARG A 47 -3.74 -7.32 0.07
N LEU A 48 -4.89 -6.62 0.10
CA LEU A 48 -5.96 -6.83 -0.88
C LEU A 48 -5.50 -6.49 -2.30
N LEU A 49 -4.94 -5.30 -2.50
CA LEU A 49 -4.39 -4.85 -3.79
C LEU A 49 -3.36 -5.85 -4.34
N GLU A 50 -2.40 -6.25 -3.52
CA GLU A 50 -1.39 -7.23 -3.92
C GLU A 50 -1.95 -8.65 -4.10
N SER A 51 -3.12 -8.97 -3.54
CA SER A 51 -3.74 -10.29 -3.75
C SER A 51 -4.49 -10.37 -5.08
N VAL A 52 -5.13 -9.27 -5.49
CA VAL A 52 -5.92 -9.19 -6.73
C VAL A 52 -5.08 -8.81 -7.94
N ALA A 53 -3.84 -8.37 -7.75
CA ALA A 53 -2.94 -8.06 -8.85
C ALA A 53 -2.37 -9.33 -9.50
N ALA A 54 -2.43 -9.43 -10.81
CA ALA A 54 -1.67 -10.41 -11.59
C ALA A 54 -0.18 -10.04 -11.63
N ALA A 55 0.66 -10.96 -12.10
CA ALA A 55 2.12 -10.79 -12.16
C ALA A 55 2.56 -9.62 -13.05
N ASP A 56 1.76 -9.26 -14.05
CA ASP A 56 1.94 -8.12 -14.95
C ASP A 56 1.42 -6.79 -14.38
N GLY A 57 0.82 -6.81 -13.18
CA GLY A 57 0.26 -5.62 -12.53
C GLY A 57 -1.17 -5.28 -12.95
N SER A 58 -1.83 -6.10 -13.78
CA SER A 58 -3.27 -5.99 -14.05
C SER A 58 -4.10 -6.45 -12.85
N LEU A 59 -5.35 -6.01 -12.76
CA LEU A 59 -6.28 -6.41 -11.69
C LEU A 59 -7.15 -7.58 -12.16
N GLU A 60 -7.21 -8.62 -11.37
CA GLU A 60 -8.12 -9.76 -11.56
C GLU A 60 -9.31 -9.66 -10.60
N ALA A 61 -10.50 -10.01 -11.09
CA ALA A 61 -11.68 -10.06 -10.25
C ALA A 61 -11.51 -11.16 -9.19
N PHE A 62 -11.65 -10.78 -7.92
CA PHE A 62 -11.47 -11.68 -6.79
C PHE A 62 -12.54 -11.43 -5.73
N ALA A 63 -13.09 -12.52 -5.20
CA ALA A 63 -13.99 -12.51 -4.05
C ALA A 63 -13.53 -13.61 -3.08
N GLY A 64 -13.09 -13.22 -1.90
CA GLY A 64 -12.60 -14.15 -0.88
C GLY A 64 -11.71 -13.46 0.16
N GLU A 65 -11.19 -14.25 1.08
CA GLU A 65 -10.22 -13.79 2.07
C GLU A 65 -8.80 -13.82 1.50
N THR A 66 -8.00 -12.80 1.80
CA THR A 66 -6.56 -12.84 1.52
C THR A 66 -5.78 -13.41 2.71
N LYS A 67 -5.01 -14.47 2.45
CA LYS A 67 -4.01 -15.00 3.38
C LYS A 67 -2.59 -14.59 3.00
N LEU A 68 -2.43 -13.57 2.14
CA LEU A 68 -1.13 -13.16 1.63
C LEU A 68 -0.22 -12.69 2.77
N PHE A 69 0.90 -13.38 2.97
CA PHE A 69 1.96 -12.96 3.89
C PHE A 69 3.05 -12.24 3.10
N ILE A 70 3.32 -10.99 3.47
CA ILE A 70 4.31 -10.15 2.81
C ILE A 70 5.50 -10.03 3.76
N LEU A 71 6.63 -10.58 3.33
CA LEU A 71 7.89 -10.63 4.07
C LEU A 71 9.00 -10.00 3.21
N PRO A 72 10.13 -9.58 3.80
CA PRO A 72 11.27 -9.09 3.04
C PRO A 72 11.64 -10.03 1.88
N GLY A 73 11.81 -9.46 0.68
CA GLY A 73 11.99 -10.22 -0.57
C GLY A 73 10.72 -10.36 -1.42
N TYR A 74 9.54 -9.97 -0.92
CA TYR A 74 8.31 -9.92 -1.71
C TYR A 74 8.41 -8.89 -2.85
N ARG A 75 8.02 -9.29 -4.07
CA ARG A 75 7.95 -8.40 -5.23
C ARG A 75 6.56 -7.77 -5.34
N PHE A 76 6.46 -6.48 -5.03
CA PHE A 76 5.22 -5.73 -5.13
C PHE A 76 4.79 -5.54 -6.58
N LYS A 77 3.59 -6.01 -6.91
CA LYS A 77 3.02 -5.98 -8.25
C LYS A 77 2.46 -4.61 -8.55
N ILE A 78 1.65 -4.04 -7.64
CA ILE A 78 0.95 -2.78 -7.91
C ILE A 78 1.18 -1.68 -6.88
N VAL A 79 1.38 -1.97 -5.61
CA VAL A 79 1.51 -0.91 -4.62
C VAL A 79 2.89 -0.24 -4.74
N ASP A 80 2.88 1.09 -4.89
CA ASP A 80 4.10 1.90 -5.02
C ASP A 80 4.45 2.58 -3.68
N LEU A 81 3.43 2.98 -2.92
CA LEU A 81 3.57 3.62 -1.61
C LEU A 81 2.58 3.04 -0.61
N LEU A 82 2.92 3.11 0.67
CA LEU A 82 2.05 2.75 1.77
C LEU A 82 1.97 3.90 2.78
N MET A 83 0.75 4.32 3.11
CA MET A 83 0.48 5.12 4.30
C MET A 83 -0.04 4.20 5.41
N THR A 84 0.64 4.17 6.56
CA THR A 84 0.26 3.31 7.69
C THR A 84 0.79 3.85 9.03
N ASN A 85 0.29 3.32 10.14
CA ASN A 85 0.77 3.63 11.49
C ASN A 85 2.17 3.03 11.74
N PHE A 86 2.79 3.41 12.86
CA PHE A 86 3.98 2.73 13.37
C PHE A 86 3.63 1.43 14.10
N HIS A 87 4.33 0.35 13.75
CA HIS A 87 4.09 -1.02 14.25
C HIS A 87 5.16 -1.49 15.23
N LEU A 88 4.84 -2.42 16.11
CA LEU A 88 5.85 -2.94 17.04
C LEU A 88 7.02 -3.63 16.31
N PRO A 89 8.27 -3.47 16.81
CA PRO A 89 9.39 -4.29 16.36
C PRO A 89 9.06 -5.79 16.49
N ARG A 90 9.50 -6.59 15.52
CA ARG A 90 9.23 -8.05 15.43
C ARG A 90 7.76 -8.43 15.18
N SER A 91 6.92 -7.50 14.71
CA SER A 91 5.58 -7.83 14.23
C SER A 91 5.55 -8.20 12.74
N THR A 92 4.54 -8.95 12.30
CA THR A 92 4.31 -9.24 10.87
C THR A 92 4.08 -7.95 10.06
N LEU A 93 3.47 -6.93 10.67
CA LEU A 93 3.31 -5.61 10.05
C LEU A 93 4.64 -4.89 9.87
N PHE A 94 5.57 -5.02 10.83
CA PHE A 94 6.93 -4.53 10.67
C PHE A 94 7.66 -5.26 9.53
N MET A 95 7.44 -6.57 9.36
CA MET A 95 7.99 -7.32 8.23
C MET A 95 7.42 -6.87 6.88
N LEU A 96 6.11 -6.56 6.81
CA LEU A 96 5.47 -6.05 5.61
C LEU A 96 6.06 -4.69 5.18
N VAL A 97 6.21 -3.76 6.11
CA VAL A 97 6.81 -2.45 5.79
C VAL A 97 8.29 -2.59 5.41
N SER A 98 8.99 -3.57 6.00
CA SER A 98 10.38 -3.94 5.66
C SER A 98 10.51 -4.72 4.34
N ALA A 99 9.40 -5.20 3.78
CA ALA A 99 9.37 -5.74 2.43
C ALA A 99 9.23 -4.63 1.40
N LEU A 100 8.38 -3.64 1.70
CA LEU A 100 8.14 -2.50 0.82
C LEU A 100 9.39 -1.60 0.71
N ARG A 101 10.08 -1.39 1.83
CA ARG A 101 11.34 -0.66 1.92
C ARG A 101 12.36 -1.46 2.71
N SER A 102 13.65 -1.26 2.50
CA SER A 102 14.68 -2.09 3.14
C SER A 102 14.53 -2.15 4.67
N THR A 103 14.79 -3.33 5.25
CA THR A 103 14.76 -3.54 6.70
C THR A 103 15.61 -2.52 7.46
N ASP A 104 16.76 -2.14 6.92
CA ASP A 104 17.68 -1.21 7.58
C ASP A 104 17.15 0.23 7.58
N GLU A 105 16.54 0.68 6.49
CA GLU A 105 15.86 1.97 6.45
C GLU A 105 14.67 2.00 7.40
N MET A 106 13.87 0.93 7.45
CA MET A 106 12.76 0.85 8.38
C MET A 106 13.25 0.87 9.83
N LYS A 107 14.32 0.13 10.18
CA LYS A 107 14.93 0.20 11.52
C LYS A 107 15.38 1.62 11.88
N ARG A 108 16.05 2.34 10.95
CA ARG A 108 16.47 3.73 11.17
C ARG A 108 15.29 4.68 11.37
N ALA A 109 14.25 4.57 10.54
CA ALA A 109 13.05 5.39 10.64
C ALA A 109 12.33 5.16 11.99
N TYR A 110 12.24 3.90 12.44
CA TYR A 110 11.64 3.55 13.71
C TYR A 110 12.46 4.03 14.91
N ALA A 111 13.79 3.91 14.86
CA ALA A 111 14.68 4.45 15.89
C ALA A 111 14.52 5.97 16.03
N HIS A 112 14.41 6.69 14.90
CA HIS A 112 14.11 8.11 14.89
C HIS A 112 12.75 8.41 15.51
N ALA A 113 11.69 7.69 15.12
CA ALA A 113 10.35 7.89 15.65
C ALA A 113 10.30 7.70 17.18
N VAL A 114 11.01 6.72 17.72
CA VAL A 114 11.15 6.51 19.17
C VAL A 114 11.88 7.68 19.83
N ALA A 115 13.04 8.10 19.28
CA ALA A 115 13.82 9.21 19.83
C ALA A 115 13.04 10.54 19.82
N ALA A 116 12.26 10.78 18.76
CA ALA A 116 11.41 11.95 18.59
C ALA A 116 10.03 11.83 19.30
N LYS A 117 9.80 10.76 20.07
CA LYS A 117 8.58 10.52 20.86
C LYS A 117 7.29 10.50 20.02
N TYR A 118 7.35 9.94 18.82
CA TYR A 118 6.15 9.64 18.03
C TYR A 118 5.26 8.66 18.79
N ARG A 119 3.96 8.77 18.56
CA ARG A 119 2.95 7.88 19.10
C ARG A 119 2.83 6.66 18.20
N PHE A 120 2.88 5.47 18.78
CA PHE A 120 2.77 4.19 18.05
C PHE A 120 1.34 3.64 18.12
N TYR A 121 1.07 2.54 17.40
CA TYR A 121 -0.20 1.81 17.39
C TYR A 121 -1.36 2.53 16.66
N SER A 122 -2.56 1.97 16.80
CA SER A 122 -3.76 2.30 16.01
C SER A 122 -4.19 3.76 16.05
N TYR A 123 -3.93 4.46 17.15
CA TYR A 123 -4.26 5.88 17.34
C TYR A 123 -3.01 6.77 17.41
N GLY A 124 -1.86 6.20 17.08
CA GLY A 124 -0.59 6.90 17.00
C GLY A 124 -0.44 7.72 15.72
N ASP A 125 0.79 8.11 15.46
CA ASP A 125 1.17 8.83 14.25
C ASP A 125 1.29 7.87 13.05
N ALA A 126 1.27 8.45 11.85
CA ALA A 126 1.38 7.73 10.60
C ALA A 126 2.73 7.99 9.93
N CYS A 127 3.12 7.06 9.05
CA CYS A 127 4.26 7.17 8.17
C CYS A 127 3.81 6.96 6.71
N LEU A 128 4.46 7.67 5.79
CA LEU A 128 4.37 7.44 4.36
C LEU A 128 5.65 6.75 3.90
N ILE A 129 5.50 5.54 3.38
CA ILE A 129 6.62 4.67 2.98
C ILE A 129 6.60 4.58 1.47
N TYR A 130 7.72 4.98 0.87
CA TYR A 130 7.97 4.78 -0.55
C TYR A 130 8.51 3.37 -0.76
N GLY A 131 8.03 2.67 -1.79
CA GLY A 131 8.62 1.41 -2.23
C GLY A 131 10.11 1.54 -2.56
N ALA A 132 10.78 0.40 -2.75
CA ALA A 132 12.14 0.39 -3.28
C ALA A 132 12.21 1.23 -4.59
N PRO A 133 13.31 1.97 -4.83
CA PRO A 133 13.45 2.72 -6.08
C PRO A 133 13.44 1.71 -7.23
N MET A 134 12.52 1.88 -8.18
CA MET A 134 12.45 0.97 -9.32
C MET A 134 13.61 1.26 -10.27
N ASN A 135 14.51 0.29 -10.43
CA ASN A 135 15.38 0.24 -11.60
C ASN A 135 14.51 -0.20 -12.79
N GLY A 136 13.85 0.78 -13.45
CA GLY A 136 13.05 0.55 -14.65
C GLY A 136 11.55 0.71 -14.44
N THR A 137 10.90 1.36 -15.40
CA THR A 137 9.45 1.55 -15.52
C THR A 137 8.75 0.19 -15.47
N LYS A 138 7.73 0.04 -14.61
CA LYS A 138 6.73 -1.02 -14.76
C LYS A 138 5.97 -0.69 -16.05
N THR A 139 6.36 -1.35 -17.14
CA THR A 139 5.68 -1.32 -18.44
C THR A 139 4.35 -2.01 -18.34
#